data_AF-A0A0V0WDI4-F1
#
_entry.id   AF-A0A0V0WDI4-F1
#
_cell.length_a   1.000
_cell.length_b   1.000
_cell.length_c   1.000
_cell.angle_alpha   90.00
_cell.angle_beta   90.00
_cell.angle_gamma   90.00
#
_symmetry.space_group_name_H-M   'P 1'
#
loop_
_entity.id
_entity.type
_entity.pdbx_description
1 polymer ?
#
loop_
_entity_poly.entity_id
_entity_poly.type
_entity_poly.pdbx_seq_one_letter_code
_entity_poly.pdbx_strand_id
1 'polypeptide(L)' 'MAETLVIRNSSNALRIGDIVLVSESNVLRRNWKLGKIVQLYPGQDGIVRTMKLHLASGFVNRPISKLHLIELAEVQ' A
#
# COMPACT_ATOMS: atom_id res chain seq x y z
N MET A 1 -11.74 19.24 -4.79
CA MET A 1 -10.78 18.65 -3.84
C MET A 1 -10.37 17.32 -4.45
N ALA A 2 -9.21 17.28 -5.10
CA ALA A 2 -8.89 16.25 -6.07
C ALA A 2 -8.55 14.92 -5.38
N GLU A 3 -9.40 13.92 -5.61
CA GLU A 3 -9.09 12.52 -5.36
C GLU A 3 -7.97 12.14 -6.32
N THR A 4 -6.75 12.01 -5.81
CA THR A 4 -5.58 11.65 -6.63
C THR A 4 -5.82 10.28 -7.26
N LEU A 5 -6.19 10.29 -8.53
CA LEU A 5 -6.41 9.11 -9.34
C LEU A 5 -5.05 8.51 -9.72
N VAL A 6 -4.73 7.34 -9.19
CA VAL A 6 -3.60 6.54 -9.68
C VAL A 6 -3.90 6.11 -11.11
N ILE A 7 -2.98 6.40 -12.03
CA ILE A 7 -3.08 6.14 -13.47
C ILE A 7 -3.57 4.70 -13.71
N ARG A 8 -4.74 4.57 -14.34
CA ARG A 8 -5.36 3.28 -14.67
C ARG A 8 -4.71 2.73 -15.93
N ASN A 9 -3.68 1.89 -15.76
CA ASN A 9 -3.39 0.85 -16.74
C ASN A 9 -3.18 -0.47 -15.97
N SER A 10 -4.17 -1.37 -16.08
CA SER A 10 -4.22 -2.73 -15.55
C SER A 10 -4.47 -2.90 -14.03
N SER A 11 -5.76 -2.88 -13.64
CA SER A 11 -6.41 -3.67 -12.56
C SER A 11 -5.82 -3.84 -11.14
N ASN A 12 -4.71 -3.22 -10.71
CA ASN A 12 -4.08 -3.48 -9.40
C ASN A 12 -3.52 -2.23 -8.67
N ALA A 13 -4.16 -1.07 -8.79
CA ALA A 13 -3.74 0.11 -8.04
C ALA A 13 -4.21 0.03 -6.57
N LEU A 14 -3.25 -0.06 -5.64
CA LEU A 14 -3.50 0.02 -4.19
C LEU A 14 -3.99 1.42 -3.79
N ARG A 15 -4.91 1.49 -2.84
CA ARG A 15 -5.53 2.73 -2.33
C ARG A 15 -5.49 2.80 -0.80
N ILE A 16 -5.74 4.01 -0.28
CA ILE A 16 -5.97 4.19 1.16
C ILE A 16 -7.15 3.31 1.58
N GLY A 17 -6.98 2.58 2.67
CA GLY A 17 -7.98 1.64 3.17
C GLY A 17 -7.63 0.17 2.92
N ASP A 18 -6.89 -0.14 1.84
CA ASP A 18 -6.57 -1.53 1.50
C ASP A 18 -5.76 -2.21 2.60
N ILE A 19 -5.99 -3.51 2.79
CA ILE A 19 -5.19 -4.36 3.66
C ILE A 19 -4.19 -5.12 2.81
N VAL A 20 -2.92 -5.04 3.20
CA VAL A 20 -1.80 -5.62 2.46
C VAL A 20 -0.87 -6.44 3.36
N LEU A 21 -0.25 -7.47 2.80
CA LEU A 21 0.95 -8.09 3.36
C LEU A 21 2.19 -7.28 2.99
N VAL A 22 3.06 -7.08 3.98
CA VAL A 22 4.30 -6.31 3.86
C VAL A 22 5.48 -7.26 3.84
N SER A 23 6.11 -7.39 2.68
CA SER A 23 7.31 -8.22 2.53
C SER A 23 8.53 -7.56 3.18
N GLU A 24 9.31 -8.38 3.89
CA GLU A 24 10.56 -7.99 4.53
C GLU A 24 11.70 -8.89 4.05
N SER A 25 12.87 -8.31 3.82
CA SER A 25 14.07 -9.07 3.42
C SER A 25 14.48 -10.00 4.55
N ASN A 26 14.89 -11.23 4.22
CA ASN A 26 15.32 -12.24 5.19
C ASN A 26 14.22 -12.67 6.19
N VAL A 27 12.96 -12.34 5.91
CA VAL A 27 11.80 -12.80 6.70
C VAL A 27 11.00 -13.76 5.84
N LEU A 28 10.74 -14.96 6.38
CA LEU A 28 9.90 -15.96 5.71
C LEU A 28 8.51 -15.37 5.45
N ARG A 29 7.91 -15.71 4.29
CA ARG A 29 6.60 -15.19 3.87
C ARG A 29 5.51 -15.33 4.93
N ARG A 30 5.49 -16.45 5.66
CA ARG A 30 4.51 -16.69 6.75
C ARG A 30 4.60 -15.68 7.91
N ASN A 31 5.72 -14.98 8.03
CA ASN A 31 5.98 -13.98 9.06
C ASN A 31 5.85 -12.54 8.52
N TRP A 32 5.44 -12.35 7.26
CA TRP A 32 5.17 -11.02 6.72
C TRP A 32 4.00 -10.40 7.46
N LYS A 33 4.14 -9.11 7.78
CA LYS A 33 3.16 -8.39 8.59
C LYS A 33 2.00 -7.92 7.72
N LEU A 34 0.80 -7.91 8.29
CA LEU A 34 -0.34 -7.22 7.70
C LEU A 34 -0.29 -5.73 8.07
N GLY A 35 -0.68 -4.89 7.12
CA GLY A 35 -0.80 -3.45 7.31
C GLY A 35 -1.96 -2.87 6.52
N LYS A 36 -2.57 -1.82 7.07
CA LYS A 36 -3.57 -1.00 6.36
C LYS A 36 -2.90 0.20 5.72
N ILE A 37 -3.22 0.49 4.47
CA ILE A 37 -2.73 1.68 3.78
C ILE A 37 -3.45 2.91 4.35
N VAL A 38 -2.68 3.86 4.87
CA VAL A 38 -3.23 5.09 5.49
C VAL A 38 -2.86 6.37 4.73
N GLN A 39 -1.83 6.33 3.88
CA GLN A 39 -1.41 7.49 3.09
C GLN A 39 -0.64 7.07 1.83
N LEU A 40 -0.81 7.83 0.74
CA LEU A 40 -0.06 7.67 -0.51
C LEU A 40 0.98 8.78 -0.65
N TYR A 41 2.16 8.44 -1.18
CA TYR A 41 3.20 9.41 -1.53
C TYR A 41 3.44 9.38 -3.05
N PRO A 42 2.74 10.23 -3.83
CA PRO A 42 3.01 10.40 -5.25
C PRO A 42 4.37 11.08 -5.46
N GLY A 43 5.08 10.68 -6.52
CA GLY A 43 6.25 11.39 -7.01
C GLY A 43 5.86 12.68 -7.75
N GLN A 44 6.87 13.41 -8.25
CA GLN A 44 6.64 14.62 -9.07
C GLN A 44 5.86 14.31 -10.36
N ASP A 45 5.95 13.08 -10.84
CA ASP A 45 5.21 12.55 -11.99
C ASP A 45 3.78 12.08 -11.65
N GLY A 46 3.34 12.26 -10.40
CA GLY A 46 2.04 11.81 -9.92
C GLY A 46 1.95 10.30 -9.65
N ILE A 47 3.02 9.54 -9.88
CA ILE A 47 3.03 8.09 -9.70
C ILE A 47 3.31 7.74 -8.24
N VAL A 48 2.38 7.01 -7.61
CA VAL A 48 2.55 6.53 -6.24
C VAL A 48 3.52 5.35 -6.24
N ARG A 49 4.70 5.57 -5.66
CA ARG A 49 5.72 4.53 -5.50
C ARG A 49 5.85 4.05 -4.06
N THR A 50 5.53 4.91 -3.10
CA THR A 50 5.67 4.66 -1.66
C THR A 50 4.36 4.99 -0.95
N MET A 51 4.05 4.22 0.09
CA MET A 51 2.81 4.33 0.85
C MET A 51 3.14 4.23 2.34
N LYS A 52 2.38 4.94 3.18
CA LYS A 52 2.40 4.76 4.64
C LYS A 52 1.41 3.69 5.03
N LEU A 53 1.86 2.78 5.87
CA LEU A 53 1.09 1.67 6.39
C LEU A 53 0.95 1.78 7.90
N HIS A 54 -0.20 1.40 8.41
CA HIS A 54 -0.41 1.12 9.81
C HIS A 54 -0.34 -0.39 10.05
N LEU A 55 0.68 -0.83 10.78
CA LEU A 55 0.87 -2.21 11.22
C LEU A 55 0.58 -2.28 12.73
N ALA A 56 0.41 -3.49 13.26
CA ALA A 56 0.31 -3.70 14.70
C ALA A 56 1.52 -3.14 15.49
N SER A 57 2.71 -3.11 14.87
CA SER A 57 3.93 -2.56 15.46
C SER A 57 4.14 -1.06 15.22
N GLY A 58 3.15 -0.34 14.69
CA GLY A 58 3.22 1.09 14.37
C GLY A 58 3.23 1.39 12.88
N PHE A 59 3.76 2.56 12.51
CA PHE A 59 3.73 3.04 11.12
C PHE A 59 5.03 2.78 10.37
N VAL A 60 4.93 2.36 9.12
CA VAL A 60 6.09 2.20 8.24
C VAL A 60 5.80 2.73 6.84
N ASN A 61 6.85 3.19 6.16
CA ASN A 61 6.78 3.53 4.75
C ASN A 61 7.37 2.39 3.92
N ARG A 62 6.65 1.97 2.88
CA ARG A 62 7.07 0.86 2.01
C ARG A 62 6.77 1.17 0.54
N PRO A 63 7.67 0.76 -0.37
CA PRO A 63 7.40 0.86 -1.79
C PRO A 63 6.34 -0.16 -2.21
N ILE A 64 5.59 0.14 -3.27
CA ILE A 64 4.53 -0.72 -3.81
C ILE A 64 5.02 -2.15 -4.11
N SER A 65 6.28 -2.30 -4.54
CA SER A 65 6.89 -3.60 -4.83
C SER A 65 7.03 -4.53 -3.63
N LYS A 66 6.87 -3.99 -2.40
CA LYS A 66 6.91 -4.76 -1.16
C LYS A 66 5.52 -5.11 -0.63
N LEU A 67 4.46 -4.68 -1.31
CA LEU A 67 3.08 -4.80 -0.84
C LEU A 67 2.31 -5.80 -1.69
N HIS A 68 1.51 -6.63 -1.01
CA HIS A 68 0.65 -7.61 -1.64
C HIS A 68 -0.76 -7.42 -1.11
N LEU A 69 -1.70 -7.09 -1.99
CA LEU A 69 -3.11 -6.89 -1.64
C LEU A 69 -3.70 -8.18 -1.06
N ILE A 70 -4.40 -8.04 0.07
CA ILE A 70 -5.16 -9.11 0.73
C ILE A 70 -6.64 -8.80 0.68
N GLU A 71 -7.01 -7.55 0.97
CA GLU A 71 -8.40 -7.10 1.01
C GLU A 71 -8.50 -5.68 0.45
N LEU A 72 -9.49 -5.48 -0.42
CA LEU A 72 -9.81 -4.17 -0.98
C LEU A 72 -10.49 -3.31 0.09
N ALA A 73 -10.19 -2.02 0.11
CA ALA A 73 -10.97 -1.08 0.89
C ALA A 73 -12.44 -1.11 0.44
N GLU A 74 -13.39 -1.19 1.38
CA GLU A 74 -14.80 -0.98 1.07
C GLU A 74 -14.97 0.42 0.49
N VAL A 75 -15.63 0.47 -0.68
CA VAL A 75 -16.10 1.72 -1.25
C VAL A 75 -17.42 2.02 -0.55
N GLN A 76 -17.40 2.94 0.41
CA GLN A 76 -18.63 3.52 0.97
C GLN A 76 -19.31 4.43 -0.05
#